data_AF-F4LT86-F1
#
_entry.id   AF-F4LT86-F1
#
_cell.length_a   1.000
_cell.length_b   1.000
_cell.length_c   1.000
_cell.angle_alpha   90.00
_cell.angle_beta   90.00
_cell.angle_gamma   90.00
#
_symmetry.space_group_name_H-M   'P 1'
#
loop_
_entity.id
_entity.type
_entity.pdbx_description
1 polymer ?
#
loop_
_entity_poly.entity_id
_entity_poly.type
_entity_poly.pdbx_seq_one_letter_code
_entity_poly.pdbx_strand_id
1 'polypeptide(L)' 'MLLNEKSKFTDREIIEKGSRALIKELGYSGFLRFIRYAEGISKEDYLKLEDGIFEGMSLDEIYDNAKKYWESKER' A
#
# COMPACT_ATOMS: atom_id res chain seq x y z
N MET A 1 11.54 -14.24 23.27
CA MET A 1 10.82 -13.04 22.80
C MET A 1 11.55 -11.83 23.35
N LEU A 2 11.98 -10.91 22.48
CA LEU A 2 12.66 -9.68 22.89
C LEU A 2 11.65 -8.78 23.62
N LEU A 3 11.59 -8.91 24.95
CA LEU A 3 10.81 -8.04 25.81
C LEU A 3 11.51 -6.67 25.83
N ASN A 4 11.01 -5.77 25.00
CA ASN A 4 11.41 -4.37 25.04
C ASN A 4 10.80 -3.76 26.30
N GLU A 5 11.59 -3.64 27.36
CA GLU A 5 11.21 -3.09 28.69
C GLU A 5 10.63 -1.66 28.65
N LYS A 6 10.53 -1.04 27.47
CA LYS A 6 9.95 0.30 27.26
C LYS A 6 8.51 0.33 26.73
N SER A 7 7.89 -0.79 26.36
CA SER A 7 6.50 -0.75 25.89
C SER A 7 5.51 -1.04 27.01
N LYS A 8 4.80 0.00 27.47
CA LYS A 8 3.60 -0.15 28.32
C LYS A 8 2.41 -0.78 27.57
N PHE A 9 2.56 -1.03 26.28
CA PHE A 9 1.50 -1.51 25.41
C PHE A 9 1.74 -2.96 25.04
N THR A 10 0.67 -3.74 25.10
CA THR A 10 0.60 -5.08 24.53
C THR A 10 0.74 -5.02 23.00
N ASP A 11 1.13 -6.13 22.38
CA ASP A 11 1.24 -6.22 20.92
C ASP A 11 -0.08 -5.82 20.22
N ARG A 12 -1.22 -6.19 20.81
CA ARG A 12 -2.54 -5.79 20.31
C ARG A 12 -2.71 -4.27 20.31
N GLU A 13 -2.35 -3.62 21.41
CA GLU A 13 -2.45 -2.16 21.52
C GLU A 13 -1.49 -1.43 20.58
N ILE A 14 -0.29 -1.99 20.35
CA ILE A 14 0.66 -1.48 19.37
C ILE A 14 0.05 -1.54 17.96
N ILE A 15 -0.50 -2.70 17.57
CA ILE A 15 -1.12 -2.90 16.26
C ILE A 15 -2.32 -1.96 16.08
N GLU A 16 -3.20 -1.85 17.07
CA GLU A 16 -4.38 -0.98 17.00
C GLU A 16 -4.02 0.51 16.93
N LYS A 17 -3.03 0.96 17.70
CA LYS A 17 -2.59 2.37 17.68
C LYS A 17 -1.86 2.70 16.39
N GLY A 18 -0.97 1.81 15.94
CA GLY A 18 -0.24 1.95 14.67
C GLY A 18 -1.19 1.98 13.48
N SER A 19 -2.12 1.02 13.39
CA SER A 19 -3.12 0.96 12.31
C SER A 19 -3.96 2.22 12.24
N ARG A 20 -4.43 2.74 13.39
CA ARG A 20 -5.19 3.99 13.44
C ARG A 20 -4.39 5.20 12.95
N ALA A 21 -3.14 5.33 13.37
CA ALA A 21 -2.28 6.42 12.92
C ALA A 21 -2.06 6.35 11.40
N LEU A 22 -1.76 5.16 10.87
CA LEU A 22 -1.55 4.96 9.43
C LEU A 22 -2.82 5.22 8.61
N ILE A 23 -3.99 4.73 9.05
CA ILE A 23 -5.27 5.00 8.38
C ILE A 23 -5.58 6.50 8.37
N LYS A 24 -5.28 7.22 9.46
CA LYS A 24 -5.53 8.66 9.55
C LYS A 24 -4.71 9.45 8.53
N GLU A 25 -3.43 9.12 8.38
CA GLU A 25 -2.51 9.87 7.50
C GLU A 25 -2.59 9.43 6.03
N LEU A 26 -2.85 8.14 5.77
CA LEU A 26 -2.78 7.55 4.41
C LEU A 26 -4.15 7.20 3.81
N GLY A 27 -5.22 7.24 4.60
CA GLY A 27 -6.49 6.62 4.25
C GLY A 27 -6.43 5.08 4.27
N TYR A 28 -7.59 4.43 4.15
CA TYR A 28 -7.69 2.97 4.22
C TYR A 28 -6.91 2.24 3.12
N SER A 29 -6.94 2.77 1.88
CA SER A 29 -6.23 2.20 0.73
C SER A 29 -4.71 2.32 0.87
N GLY A 30 -4.23 3.48 1.34
CA GLY A 30 -2.81 3.72 1.61
C GLY A 30 -2.29 2.85 2.75
N PHE A 31 -3.06 2.70 3.82
CA PHE A 31 -2.76 1.76 4.91
C PHE A 31 -2.61 0.32 4.41
N LEU A 32 -3.57 -0.19 3.63
CA LEU A 32 -3.50 -1.55 3.08
C LEU A 32 -2.28 -1.76 2.17
N ARG A 33 -1.93 -0.74 1.37
CA ARG A 33 -0.71 -0.79 0.53
C ARG A 33 0.55 -0.84 1.38
N PHE A 34 0.62 -0.02 2.44
CA PHE A 34 1.74 0.02 3.36
C PHE A 34 1.96 -1.32 4.08
N ILE A 35 0.90 -1.93 4.62
CA ILE A 35 1.00 -3.21 5.32
C ILE A 35 1.47 -4.32 4.39
N ARG A 36 0.92 -4.40 3.17
CA ARG A 36 1.38 -5.38 2.16
C ARG A 36 2.86 -5.26 1.82
N TYR A 37 3.37 -4.03 1.75
CA TYR A 37 4.79 -3.76 1.54
C TYR A 37 5.64 -4.14 2.76
N ALA A 38 5.22 -3.70 3.95
CA ALA A 38 5.97 -3.86 5.20
C ALA A 38 6.03 -5.32 5.70
N GLU A 39 4.97 -6.11 5.49
CA GLU A 39 4.92 -7.51 5.92
C GLU A 39 5.76 -8.44 5.02
N GLY A 40 6.33 -7.94 3.92
CA GLY A 40 7.08 -8.76 2.97
C GLY A 40 6.24 -9.89 2.34
N ILE A 41 4.91 -9.86 2.51
CA ILE A 41 3.97 -10.83 1.94
C ILE A 41 3.89 -10.67 0.41
N SER A 42 4.34 -9.54 -0.13
CA SER A 42 4.67 -9.47 -1.55
C SER A 42 6.03 -10.12 -1.80
N LYS A 43 6.04 -11.46 -1.98
CA LYS A 43 7.15 -12.14 -2.66
C LYS A 43 7.44 -11.55 -4.05
N GLU A 44 6.44 -10.86 -4.61
CA GLU A 44 6.53 -10.07 -5.82
C GLU A 44 6.74 -8.61 -5.42
N ASP A 45 7.95 -8.12 -5.63
CA ASP A 45 8.28 -6.70 -5.53
C ASP A 45 7.30 -5.92 -6.41
N TYR A 46 6.33 -5.23 -5.82
CA TYR A 46 5.21 -4.61 -6.55
C TYR A 46 5.72 -3.60 -7.59
N LEU A 47 6.87 -2.98 -7.34
CA LEU A 47 7.55 -2.13 -8.31
C LEU A 47 8.00 -2.93 -9.54
N LYS A 48 8.55 -4.13 -9.36
CA LYS A 48 8.88 -5.03 -10.48
C LYS A 48 7.65 -5.55 -11.21
N LEU A 49 6.56 -5.77 -10.48
CA LEU A 49 5.29 -6.18 -11.09
C LEU A 49 4.68 -5.04 -11.92
N GLU A 50 4.72 -3.81 -11.41
CA GLU A 50 4.30 -2.60 -12.12
C GLU A 50 5.16 -2.38 -13.37
N ASP A 51 6.49 -2.46 -13.24
CA ASP A 51 7.44 -2.38 -14.37
C ASP A 51 7.15 -3.44 -15.44
N GLY A 52 6.76 -4.66 -15.04
CA GLY A 52 6.43 -5.74 -15.98
C GLY A 52 5.05 -5.61 -16.63
N ILE A 53 4.03 -5.14 -15.89
CA ILE A 53 2.67 -4.92 -16.42
C ILE A 53 2.66 -3.77 -17.42
N PHE A 54 3.47 -2.73 -17.16
CA PHE A 54 3.54 -1.54 -17.99
C PHE A 54 4.80 -1.47 -18.85
N GLU A 55 5.48 -2.60 -19.04
CA GLU A 55 6.70 -2.67 -19.85
C GLU A 55 6.45 -2.15 -21.27
N GLY A 56 7.30 -1.22 -21.72
CA GLY A 56 7.19 -0.60 -23.04
C GLY A 56 6.13 0.49 -23.17
N MET A 57 5.39 0.82 -22.11
CA MET A 57 4.51 1.98 -22.06
C MET A 57 5.20 3.17 -21.40
N SER A 58 5.00 4.36 -21.97
CA SER A 58 5.37 5.61 -21.31
C SER A 58 4.41 5.97 -20.19
N LEU A 59 4.87 6.80 -19.24
CA LEU A 59 4.04 7.28 -18.14
C LEU A 59 2.78 8.01 -18.64
N ASP A 60 2.91 8.77 -19.72
CA ASP A 60 1.80 9.50 -20.35
C ASP A 60 0.75 8.52 -20.91
N GLU A 61 1.19 7.44 -21.56
CA GLU A 61 0.28 6.39 -22.06
C GLU A 61 -0.46 5.66 -20.94
N ILE A 62 0.24 5.34 -19.84
CA ILE A 62 -0.39 4.73 -18.66
C ILE A 62 -1.47 5.66 -18.10
N TYR A 63 -1.15 6.95 -17.97
CA TYR A 63 -2.08 7.95 -17.47
C TYR A 63 -3.30 8.12 -18.38
N ASP A 64 -3.09 8.26 -19.68
CA ASP A 64 -4.17 8.45 -20.65
C ASP A 64 -5.10 7.22 -20.71
N ASN A 65 -4.55 6.01 -20.63
CA ASN A 65 -5.33 4.78 -20.58
C ASN A 65 -6.15 4.67 -19.30
N ALA A 66 -5.56 5.00 -18.15
CA ALA A 66 -6.25 5.01 -16.87
C ALA A 66 -7.40 6.03 -16.87
N LYS A 67 -7.15 7.23 -17.40
CA LYS A 67 -8.15 8.30 -17.53
C LYS A 67 -9.33 7.89 -18.42
N LYS A 68 -9.06 7.35 -19.62
CA LYS A 68 -10.10 6.86 -20.53
C LYS A 68 -10.96 5.76 -19.90
N TYR A 69 -10.34 4.81 -19.20
CA TYR A 69 -11.07 3.74 -18.52
C TYR A 69 -12.00 4.32 -17.44
N TRP A 70 -11.52 5.27 -16.66
CA TRP A 70 -12.31 5.91 -15.60
C TRP A 70 -13.50 6.71 -16.18
N GLU A 71 -13.26 7.54 -17.19
CA GLU A 71 -14.29 8.32 -17.88
C GLU A 71 -15.34 7.42 -18.56
N SER A 72 -14.93 6.23 -19.04
CA SER A 72 -15.87 5.27 -19.64
C SER A 72 -16.81 4.61 -18.63
N LYS A 73 -16.47 4.63 -17.34
CA LYS A 73 -17.32 4.11 -16.25
C LYS A 73 -18.29 5.13 -15.67
N GLU A 74 -18.14 6.42 -15.98
CA GLU A 74 -19.08 7.48 -15.61
C GLU A 74 -20.21 7.68 -16.65
N ARG A 75 -20.32 6.79 -17.64
CA ARG A 75 -21.45 6.69 -18.58
C ARG A 75 -22.32 5.48 -18.28
#